data_AF-A0A7C5S360-F1
#
_entry.id   AF-A0A7C5S360-F1
#
_cell.length_a   1.000
_cell.length_b   1.000
_cell.length_c   1.000
_cell.angle_alpha   90.00
_cell.angle_beta   90.00
_cell.angle_gamma   90.00
#
_symmetry.space_group_name_H-M   'P 1'
#
loop_
_entity.id
_entity.type
_entity.pdbx_description
1 polymer ?
#
loop_
_entity_poly.entity_id
_entity_poly.type
_entity_poly.pdbx_seq_one_letter_code
_entity_poly.pdbx_strand_id
1 'polypeptide(L)'
;YMDVCFKRTGARARRAGEFQRFGKGSGWNTLPDPWGLFRGGRLAAYAVLDRDARAVRVAEAAARSYRAGMALIGKLAAEAVRRAASEIHLFLPPDDELCVWCRKFGGEVRLGLEADGGPMARIISLPAFIDAVGEVLIERAGAGWKAEFDTGGESVLAEAGCAGVKTTPAGSARRADAVIRCSPGALAQLFFGYRPLDEMVFAGEVKIAGNKNLAAGFFHTEYAHMMMPDYF
;
A
#
# COMPACT_ATOMS: atom_id res chain seq x y z
N TYR A 1 -8.37 14.95 7.46
CA TYR A 1 -7.21 14.37 6.75
C TYR A 1 -7.70 13.92 5.36
N MET A 2 -6.86 13.90 4.32
CA MET A 2 -7.28 13.38 3.01
C MET A 2 -7.12 11.86 3.01
N ASP A 3 -8.05 11.15 2.37
CA ASP A 3 -8.02 9.69 2.24
C ASP A 3 -7.04 9.25 1.15
N VAL A 4 -5.77 9.61 1.31
CA VAL A 4 -4.76 9.56 0.24
C VAL A 4 -4.34 8.15 -0.14
N CYS A 5 -4.45 7.19 0.77
CA CYS A 5 -3.81 5.88 0.57
C CYS A 5 -4.74 4.68 0.79
N PHE A 6 -6.05 4.87 0.86
CA PHE A 6 -6.97 3.78 1.26
C PHE A 6 -7.05 2.61 0.26
N LYS A 7 -6.48 2.75 -0.94
CA LYS A 7 -6.53 1.71 -1.99
C LYS A 7 -5.21 0.93 -2.17
N ARG A 8 -4.14 1.31 -1.47
CA ARG A 8 -2.82 0.70 -1.65
C ARG A 8 -2.44 -0.11 -0.43
N THR A 9 -1.88 -1.30 -0.65
CA THR A 9 -1.39 -2.11 0.47
C THR A 9 -0.15 -1.48 1.14
N GLY A 10 -0.03 -1.67 2.46
CA GLY A 10 1.09 -1.16 3.26
C GLY A 10 0.95 0.28 3.74
N ALA A 11 -0.06 1.02 3.28
CA ALA A 11 -0.33 2.35 3.78
C ALA A 11 -0.91 2.32 5.20
N ARG A 12 -0.45 3.23 6.07
CA ARG A 12 -0.99 3.38 7.42
C ARG A 12 -2.32 4.13 7.38
N ALA A 13 -3.37 3.52 7.89
CA ALA A 13 -4.63 4.23 8.15
C ALA A 13 -4.44 5.24 9.29
N ARG A 14 -4.59 6.54 8.99
CA ARG A 14 -4.58 7.62 9.97
C ARG A 14 -6.01 8.03 10.30
N ARG A 15 -6.51 7.64 11.47
CA ARG A 15 -7.89 7.93 11.91
C ARG A 15 -8.08 9.42 12.17
N ALA A 16 -9.24 9.94 11.76
CA ALA A 16 -9.64 11.30 12.08
C ALA A 16 -9.75 11.47 13.61
N GLY A 17 -9.13 12.53 14.15
CA GLY A 17 -9.09 12.79 15.59
C GLY A 17 -7.90 12.16 16.32
N GLU A 18 -7.28 11.11 15.78
CA GLU A 18 -6.06 10.50 16.34
C GLU A 18 -4.78 11.10 15.74
N PHE A 19 -4.81 11.49 14.46
CA PHE A 19 -3.67 12.13 13.82
C PHE A 19 -3.54 13.59 14.24
N GLN A 20 -2.52 13.89 15.06
CA GLN A 20 -2.27 15.23 15.57
C GLN A 20 -1.27 16.04 14.72
N ARG A 21 -0.20 15.40 14.25
CA ARG A 21 0.87 16.04 13.49
C ARG A 21 1.77 15.02 12.79
N PHE A 22 2.54 15.50 11.81
CA PHE A 22 3.69 14.78 11.28
C PHE A 22 4.85 14.83 12.29
N GLY A 23 5.37 13.66 12.67
CA GLY A 23 6.50 13.56 13.59
C GLY A 23 7.86 13.75 12.91
N LYS A 24 7.95 13.42 11.61
CA LYS A 24 9.18 13.47 10.81
C LYS A 24 8.89 13.73 9.33
N GLY A 25 9.92 14.17 8.62
CA GLY A 25 9.96 14.24 7.15
C GLY A 25 10.44 12.92 6.54
N SER A 26 11.33 12.97 5.54
CA SER A 26 11.80 11.78 4.83
C SER A 26 12.79 10.95 5.65
N GLY A 27 13.43 11.53 6.68
CA GLY A 27 14.41 10.86 7.54
C GLY A 27 14.03 10.89 9.02
N TRP A 28 14.69 10.06 9.84
CA TRP A 28 14.46 9.95 11.29
C TRP A 28 14.67 11.26 12.06
N ASN A 29 15.72 12.01 11.69
CA ASN A 29 16.07 13.28 12.33
C ASN A 29 15.69 14.50 11.47
N THR A 30 14.82 14.29 10.48
CA THR A 30 14.40 15.35 9.55
C THR A 30 13.08 15.92 10.01
N LEU A 31 13.07 17.21 10.34
CA LEU A 31 11.84 17.90 10.75
C LEU A 31 10.90 18.11 9.55
N PRO A 32 9.59 17.90 9.72
CA PRO A 32 8.62 18.16 8.66
C PRO A 32 8.30 19.66 8.54
N ASP A 33 7.95 20.06 7.33
CA ASP A 33 7.42 21.36 6.94
C ASP A 33 6.13 21.15 6.11
N PRO A 34 4.98 20.92 6.77
CA PRO A 34 3.74 20.60 6.08
C PRO A 34 3.13 21.83 5.40
N TRP A 35 2.64 21.64 4.18
CA TRP A 35 1.90 22.64 3.41
C TRP A 35 0.57 22.06 2.94
N GLY A 36 -0.49 22.87 2.94
CA GLY A 36 -1.82 22.46 2.51
C GLY A 36 -2.53 23.52 1.66
N LEU A 37 -3.29 23.06 0.68
CA LEU A 37 -4.18 23.86 -0.15
C LEU A 37 -5.63 23.54 0.19
N PHE A 38 -6.40 24.55 0.58
CA PHE A 38 -7.83 24.42 0.87
C PHE A 38 -8.69 25.05 -0.24
N ARG A 39 -9.79 24.38 -0.60
CA ARG A 39 -10.83 24.88 -1.51
C ARG A 39 -12.20 24.61 -0.91
N GLY A 40 -13.01 25.65 -0.74
CA GLY A 40 -14.35 25.53 -0.13
C GLY A 40 -14.31 24.91 1.27
N GLY A 41 -13.32 25.27 2.10
CA GLY A 41 -13.14 24.72 3.45
C GLY A 41 -12.62 23.29 3.52
N ARG A 42 -12.35 22.64 2.37
CA ARG A 42 -11.84 21.25 2.30
C ARG A 42 -10.39 21.22 1.82
N LEU A 43 -9.58 20.33 2.40
CA LEU A 43 -8.21 20.09 1.96
C LEU A 43 -8.23 19.47 0.55
N ALA A 44 -7.67 20.18 -0.42
CA ALA A 44 -7.64 19.81 -1.84
C ALA A 44 -6.31 19.18 -2.28
N ALA A 45 -5.20 19.62 -1.67
CA ALA A 45 -3.88 19.02 -1.83
C ALA A 45 -3.02 19.32 -0.61
N TYR A 46 -1.99 18.52 -0.36
CA TYR A 46 -0.97 18.82 0.64
C TYR A 46 0.37 18.18 0.27
N ALA A 47 1.41 18.64 0.95
CA ALA A 47 2.72 18.02 0.95
C ALA A 47 3.37 18.13 2.33
N VAL A 48 4.19 17.15 2.67
CA VAL A 48 5.07 17.14 3.84
C VAL A 48 6.48 17.27 3.32
N LEU A 49 7.01 18.49 3.38
CA LEU A 49 8.38 18.73 2.95
C LEU A 49 9.34 18.44 4.09
N ASP A 50 10.59 18.17 3.73
CA ASP A 50 11.68 18.29 4.68
C ASP A 50 11.97 19.77 4.95
N ARG A 51 12.21 20.09 6.22
CA ARG A 51 12.77 21.37 6.63
C ARG A 51 14.26 21.43 6.32
N ASP A 52 14.56 21.52 5.03
CA ASP A 52 15.91 21.62 4.46
C ASP A 52 16.03 22.91 3.63
N ALA A 53 17.09 23.69 3.85
CA ALA A 53 17.31 24.97 3.17
C ALA A 53 17.81 24.82 1.72
N ARG A 54 18.35 23.65 1.35
CA ARG A 54 19.05 23.42 0.08
C ARG A 54 18.39 22.37 -0.81
N ALA A 55 17.50 21.56 -0.25
CA ALA A 55 16.79 20.52 -0.99
C ALA A 55 15.27 20.68 -0.89
N VAL A 56 14.57 20.25 -1.94
CA VAL A 56 13.12 20.02 -1.90
C VAL A 56 12.88 18.52 -1.88
N ARG A 57 12.73 17.98 -0.69
CA ARG A 57 12.35 16.59 -0.44
C ARG A 57 10.93 16.56 0.09
N VAL A 58 10.10 15.71 -0.51
CA VAL A 58 8.69 15.58 -0.18
C VAL A 58 8.46 14.17 0.33
N ALA A 59 8.35 14.06 1.65
CA ALA A 59 8.17 12.80 2.39
C ALA A 59 6.81 12.16 2.12
N GLU A 60 5.82 12.99 1.82
CA GLU A 60 4.44 12.58 1.54
C GLU A 60 3.73 13.72 0.79
N ALA A 61 2.88 13.39 -0.18
CA ALA A 61 2.07 14.37 -0.89
C ALA A 61 0.82 13.74 -1.48
N ALA A 62 -0.19 14.58 -1.71
CA ALA A 62 -1.45 14.14 -2.29
C ALA A 62 -2.25 15.28 -2.89
N ALA A 63 -3.13 14.94 -3.84
CA ALA A 63 -4.13 15.85 -4.36
C ALA A 63 -5.44 15.12 -4.67
N ARG A 64 -6.58 15.78 -4.45
CA ARG A 64 -7.91 15.24 -4.75
C ARG A 64 -8.28 15.29 -6.24
N SER A 65 -7.51 16.02 -7.03
CA SER A 65 -7.81 16.24 -8.44
C SER A 65 -6.56 16.70 -9.18
N TYR A 66 -6.55 16.49 -10.49
CA TYR A 66 -5.50 16.98 -11.37
C TYR A 66 -5.19 18.47 -11.17
N ARG A 67 -6.23 19.33 -11.08
CA ARG A 67 -6.04 20.77 -10.89
C ARG A 67 -5.36 21.11 -9.55
N ALA A 68 -5.75 20.42 -8.48
CA ALA A 68 -5.10 20.58 -7.18
C ALA A 68 -3.66 20.05 -7.20
N GLY A 69 -3.42 18.95 -7.91
CA GLY A 69 -2.09 18.39 -8.15
C GLY A 69 -1.17 19.35 -8.89
N MET A 70 -1.64 19.98 -9.97
CA MET A 70 -0.86 20.99 -10.70
C MET A 70 -0.52 22.20 -9.82
N ALA A 71 -1.45 22.63 -8.94
CA ALA A 71 -1.17 23.70 -7.98
C ALA A 71 -0.11 23.29 -6.95
N LEU A 72 -0.16 22.05 -6.47
CA LEU A 72 0.87 21.48 -5.60
C LEU A 72 2.23 21.41 -6.31
N ILE A 73 2.30 20.91 -7.55
CA ILE A 73 3.55 20.88 -8.33
C ILE A 73 4.11 22.30 -8.52
N GLY A 74 3.25 23.28 -8.84
CA GLY A 74 3.66 24.68 -8.93
C GLY A 74 4.23 25.21 -7.62
N LYS A 75 3.66 24.83 -6.47
CA LYS A 75 4.21 25.15 -5.14
C LYS A 75 5.59 24.51 -4.95
N LEU A 76 5.77 23.24 -5.31
CA LEU A 76 7.06 22.56 -5.18
C LEU A 76 8.14 23.18 -6.09
N ALA A 77 7.77 23.57 -7.32
CA ALA A 77 8.66 24.30 -8.23
C ALA A 77 9.08 25.66 -7.65
N ALA A 78 8.15 26.41 -7.06
CA ALA A 78 8.46 27.66 -6.39
C ALA A 78 9.39 27.47 -5.18
N GLU A 79 9.22 26.39 -4.42
CA GLU A 79 10.14 26.01 -3.34
C GLU A 79 11.54 25.66 -3.87
N ALA A 80 11.64 24.98 -5.01
CA ALA A 80 12.93 24.64 -5.62
C ALA A 80 13.69 25.90 -6.02
N VAL A 81 13.03 26.86 -6.67
CA VAL A 81 13.61 28.17 -7.00
C VAL A 81 14.05 28.91 -5.74
N ARG A 82 13.19 28.97 -4.72
CA ARG A 82 13.50 29.66 -3.44
C ARG A 82 14.72 29.06 -2.74
N ARG A 83 14.91 27.75 -2.81
CA ARG A 83 16.01 27.01 -2.18
C ARG A 83 17.23 26.84 -3.08
N ALA A 84 17.19 27.38 -4.31
CA ALA A 84 18.19 27.14 -5.36
C ALA A 84 18.46 25.64 -5.58
N ALA A 85 17.43 24.80 -5.45
CA ALA A 85 17.52 23.36 -5.66
C ALA A 85 17.35 23.04 -7.14
N SER A 86 18.24 22.21 -7.69
CA SER A 86 18.15 21.73 -9.07
C SER A 86 17.11 20.62 -9.25
N GLU A 87 16.74 19.92 -8.17
CA GLU A 87 15.88 18.75 -8.19
C GLU A 87 14.81 18.82 -7.09
N ILE A 88 13.67 18.18 -7.36
CA ILE A 88 12.60 17.91 -6.39
C ILE A 88 12.51 16.40 -6.23
N HIS A 89 12.67 15.91 -5.00
CA HIS A 89 12.57 14.48 -4.70
C HIS A 89 11.21 14.18 -4.08
N LEU A 90 10.44 13.31 -4.73
CA LEU A 90 9.16 12.80 -4.24
C LEU A 90 9.36 11.36 -3.74
N PHE A 91 9.12 11.11 -2.46
CA PHE A 91 9.13 9.76 -1.89
C PHE A 91 7.73 9.15 -2.03
N LEU A 92 7.34 8.88 -3.27
CA LEU A 92 6.04 8.34 -3.65
C LEU A 92 6.22 7.12 -4.55
N PRO A 93 5.26 6.18 -4.59
CA PRO A 93 5.36 5.05 -5.49
C PRO A 93 5.19 5.53 -6.95
N PRO A 94 5.82 4.85 -7.93
CA PRO A 94 5.92 5.35 -9.32
C PRO A 94 4.57 5.36 -10.08
N ASP A 95 3.61 4.62 -9.56
CA ASP A 95 2.22 4.51 -10.02
C ASP A 95 1.27 5.45 -9.25
N ASP A 96 1.77 6.29 -8.33
CA ASP A 96 0.99 7.38 -7.73
C ASP A 96 0.53 8.39 -8.80
N GLU A 97 -0.69 8.91 -8.68
CA GLU A 97 -1.25 9.88 -9.63
C GLU A 97 -0.36 11.12 -9.77
N LEU A 98 0.23 11.60 -8.67
CA LEU A 98 1.13 12.76 -8.70
C LEU A 98 2.40 12.44 -9.49
N CYS A 99 2.98 11.24 -9.32
CA CYS A 99 4.11 10.77 -10.10
C CYS A 99 3.79 10.68 -11.59
N VAL A 100 2.62 10.13 -11.93
CA VAL A 100 2.12 10.05 -13.32
C VAL A 100 2.00 11.45 -13.93
N TRP A 101 1.43 12.41 -13.20
CA TRP A 101 1.30 13.78 -13.69
C TRP A 101 2.65 14.51 -13.83
N CYS A 102 3.65 14.14 -13.02
CA CYS A 102 4.99 14.71 -13.09
C CYS A 102 5.79 14.28 -14.33
N ARG A 103 5.42 13.19 -15.00
CA ARG A 103 6.15 12.65 -16.17
C ARG A 103 6.38 13.67 -17.29
N LYS A 104 5.41 14.56 -17.52
CA LYS A 104 5.49 15.61 -18.56
C LYS A 104 6.53 16.71 -18.28
N PHE A 105 7.11 16.74 -17.08
CA PHE A 105 8.11 17.73 -16.67
C PHE A 105 9.55 17.18 -16.69
N GLY A 106 9.76 15.95 -17.18
CA GLY A 106 11.10 15.36 -17.32
C GLY A 106 11.66 14.71 -16.05
N GLY A 107 10.81 14.06 -15.25
CA GLY A 107 11.22 13.38 -14.02
C GLY A 107 11.95 12.05 -14.25
N GLU A 108 12.84 11.71 -13.31
CA GLU A 108 13.47 10.40 -13.17
C GLU A 108 12.78 9.58 -12.07
N VAL A 109 12.56 8.28 -12.29
CA VAL A 109 12.13 7.35 -11.24
C VAL A 109 13.35 6.56 -10.79
N ARG A 110 13.72 6.69 -9.50
CA ARG A 110 14.76 5.88 -8.87
C ARG A 110 14.12 4.86 -7.94
N LEU A 111 14.35 3.58 -8.22
CA LEU A 111 13.90 2.47 -7.38
C LEU A 111 15.08 1.92 -6.59
N GLY A 112 15.01 2.01 -5.26
CA GLY A 112 15.91 1.30 -4.35
C GLY A 112 15.22 0.06 -3.83
N LEU A 113 15.78 -1.12 -4.11
CA LEU A 113 15.32 -2.39 -3.55
C LEU A 113 16.37 -2.86 -2.54
N GLU A 114 16.12 -2.59 -1.27
CA GLU A 114 16.99 -3.06 -0.19
C GLU A 114 16.69 -4.54 0.09
N ALA A 115 17.73 -5.38 0.14
CA ALA A 115 17.57 -6.82 0.33
C ALA A 115 16.99 -7.16 1.73
N ASP A 116 17.37 -6.39 2.75
CA ASP A 116 16.96 -6.57 4.15
C ASP A 116 16.46 -5.24 4.76
N GLY A 117 15.69 -4.48 3.98
CA GLY A 117 15.19 -3.15 4.36
C GLY A 117 13.68 -2.99 4.18
N GLY A 118 13.12 -2.01 4.89
CA GLY A 118 11.71 -1.63 4.76
C GLY A 118 10.74 -2.30 5.74
N PRO A 119 9.42 -2.04 5.58
CA PRO A 119 8.41 -2.51 6.52
C PRO A 119 8.18 -4.02 6.39
N MET A 120 8.33 -4.72 7.52
CA MET A 120 8.02 -6.15 7.65
C MET A 120 6.59 -6.36 8.14
N ALA A 121 5.93 -7.40 7.64
CA ALA A 121 4.59 -7.80 8.07
C ALA A 121 4.59 -9.24 8.58
N ARG A 122 3.75 -9.49 9.60
CA ARG A 122 3.50 -10.84 10.13
C ARG A 122 2.01 -11.03 10.34
N ILE A 123 1.46 -12.11 9.81
CA ILE A 123 0.09 -12.55 10.12
C ILE A 123 0.10 -13.18 11.51
N ILE A 124 -0.63 -12.58 12.44
CA ILE A 124 -0.71 -13.02 13.85
C ILE A 124 -1.83 -14.04 14.07
N SER A 125 -2.98 -13.81 13.44
CA SER A 125 -4.12 -14.72 13.42
C SER A 125 -4.65 -14.79 11.99
N LEU A 126 -4.63 -15.98 11.40
CA LEU A 126 -5.05 -16.17 10.02
C LEU A 126 -6.56 -15.93 9.84
N PRO A 127 -7.48 -16.44 10.69
CA PRO A 127 -8.90 -16.14 10.57
C PRO A 127 -9.21 -14.65 10.66
N ALA A 128 -8.68 -13.96 11.68
CA ALA A 128 -8.91 -12.52 11.87
C ALA A 128 -8.34 -11.70 10.70
N PHE A 129 -7.20 -12.13 10.15
CA PHE A 129 -6.62 -11.50 8.97
C PHE A 129 -7.51 -11.69 7.73
N ILE A 130 -7.96 -12.91 7.45
CA ILE A 130 -8.83 -13.19 6.28
C ILE A 130 -10.18 -12.47 6.41
N ASP A 131 -10.76 -12.39 7.61
CA ASP A 131 -11.96 -11.60 7.86
C ASP A 131 -11.72 -10.11 7.55
N ALA A 132 -10.59 -9.55 8.01
CA ALA A 132 -10.25 -8.15 7.82
C ALA A 132 -9.99 -7.77 6.35
N VAL A 133 -9.45 -8.68 5.55
CA VAL A 133 -9.17 -8.45 4.11
C VAL A 133 -10.25 -9.02 3.19
N GLY A 134 -11.35 -9.53 3.74
CA GLY A 134 -12.38 -10.24 2.97
C GLY A 134 -12.99 -9.41 1.85
N GLU A 135 -13.27 -8.13 2.09
CA GLU A 135 -13.78 -7.21 1.06
C GLU A 135 -12.78 -7.03 -0.09
N VAL A 136 -11.49 -6.93 0.21
CA VAL A 136 -10.42 -6.83 -0.80
C VAL A 136 -10.35 -8.11 -1.63
N LEU A 137 -10.49 -9.28 -1.01
CA LEU A 137 -10.53 -10.55 -1.73
C LEU A 137 -11.73 -10.65 -2.68
N ILE A 138 -12.90 -10.13 -2.27
CA ILE A 138 -14.09 -10.06 -3.13
C ILE A 138 -13.87 -9.06 -4.27
N GLU A 139 -13.27 -7.91 -4.02
CA GLU A 139 -12.96 -6.91 -5.06
C GLU A 139 -12.03 -7.51 -6.14
N ARG A 140 -11.04 -8.31 -5.73
CA ARG A 140 -10.05 -8.87 -6.65
C ARG A 140 -10.55 -10.12 -7.39
N ALA A 141 -11.24 -11.04 -6.72
CA ALA A 141 -11.61 -12.34 -7.28
C ALA A 141 -13.12 -12.53 -7.54
N GLY A 142 -13.95 -11.53 -7.22
CA GLY A 142 -15.41 -11.65 -7.23
C GLY A 142 -15.97 -12.36 -6.00
N ALA A 143 -17.29 -12.53 -5.95
CA ALA A 143 -17.97 -13.32 -4.92
C ALA A 143 -18.26 -14.75 -5.40
N GLY A 144 -18.69 -15.64 -4.50
CA GLY A 144 -19.14 -16.99 -4.84
C GLY A 144 -18.05 -18.06 -4.82
N TRP A 145 -16.93 -17.81 -4.14
CA TRP A 145 -15.82 -18.74 -4.03
C TRP A 145 -15.67 -19.31 -2.62
N LYS A 146 -15.01 -20.48 -2.53
CA LYS A 146 -14.55 -21.10 -1.28
C LYS A 146 -13.06 -21.38 -1.39
N ALA A 147 -12.27 -20.76 -0.52
CA ALA A 147 -10.83 -20.93 -0.51
C ALA A 147 -10.33 -21.31 0.88
N GLU A 148 -9.45 -22.30 0.94
CA GLU A 148 -8.74 -22.63 2.16
C GLU A 148 -7.36 -21.96 2.13
N PHE A 149 -7.03 -21.25 3.20
CA PHE A 149 -5.71 -20.69 3.45
C PHE A 149 -5.07 -21.50 4.57
N ASP A 150 -3.92 -22.11 4.30
CA ASP A 150 -3.22 -23.01 5.22
C ASP A 150 -1.77 -22.53 5.37
N THR A 151 -1.40 -22.19 6.60
CA THR A 151 -0.07 -21.69 6.94
C THR A 151 0.85 -22.76 7.53
N GLY A 152 0.40 -24.02 7.57
CA GLY A 152 1.06 -25.15 8.23
C GLY A 152 0.86 -25.18 9.76
N GLY A 153 0.64 -24.03 10.40
CA GLY A 153 0.30 -23.94 11.83
C GLY A 153 -1.19 -23.63 12.09
N GLU A 154 -1.83 -22.90 11.17
CA GLU A 154 -3.25 -22.55 11.22
C GLU A 154 -3.83 -22.64 9.82
N SER A 155 -5.06 -23.16 9.70
CA SER A 155 -5.79 -23.25 8.44
C SER A 155 -7.23 -22.78 8.60
N VAL A 156 -7.70 -22.00 7.63
CA VAL A 156 -9.04 -21.39 7.62
C VAL A 156 -9.71 -21.60 6.26
N LEU A 157 -10.97 -22.02 6.29
CA LEU A 157 -11.84 -22.03 5.13
C LEU A 157 -12.60 -20.70 5.08
N ALA A 158 -12.41 -19.96 4.01
CA ALA A 158 -13.11 -18.72 3.72
C ALA A 158 -14.12 -18.93 2.59
N GLU A 159 -15.35 -18.46 2.79
CA GLU A 159 -16.44 -18.51 1.81
C GLU A 159 -16.92 -17.08 1.54
N ALA A 160 -16.80 -16.63 0.29
CA ALA A 160 -17.27 -15.32 -0.14
C ALA A 160 -18.68 -15.40 -0.71
N GLY A 161 -19.58 -14.60 -0.14
CA GLY A 161 -20.92 -14.37 -0.66
C GLY A 161 -21.16 -12.89 -0.96
N CYS A 162 -22.38 -12.56 -1.37
CA CYS A 162 -22.79 -11.16 -1.62
C CYS A 162 -22.75 -10.29 -0.35
N ALA A 163 -22.75 -10.90 0.83
CA ALA A 163 -22.75 -10.21 2.12
C ALA A 163 -21.35 -10.07 2.75
N GLY A 164 -20.29 -10.53 2.06
CA GLY A 164 -18.92 -10.52 2.57
C GLY A 164 -18.28 -11.91 2.63
N VAL A 165 -17.14 -11.99 3.31
CA VAL A 165 -16.40 -13.24 3.54
C VAL A 165 -16.73 -13.77 4.92
N LYS A 166 -17.00 -15.08 5.00
CA LYS A 166 -17.15 -15.80 6.27
C LYS A 166 -16.00 -16.81 6.42
N THR A 167 -15.30 -16.74 7.54
CA THR A 167 -14.29 -17.73 7.90
C THR A 167 -14.86 -18.83 8.80
N THR A 168 -14.32 -20.04 8.63
CA THR A 168 -14.58 -21.21 9.48
C THR A 168 -13.29 -22.01 9.62
N PRO A 169 -13.09 -22.76 10.72
CA PRO A 169 -11.96 -23.66 10.85
C PRO A 169 -11.86 -24.63 9.66
N ALA A 170 -10.64 -24.86 9.17
CA ALA A 170 -10.41 -25.83 8.10
C ALA A 170 -10.72 -27.27 8.57
N GLY A 171 -11.03 -28.15 7.61
CA GLY A 171 -11.49 -29.51 7.91
C GLY A 171 -13.00 -29.64 8.15
N SER A 172 -13.76 -28.56 8.01
CA SER A 172 -15.21 -28.68 7.80
C SER A 172 -15.45 -29.48 6.50
N ALA A 173 -16.47 -30.34 6.45
CA ALA A 173 -16.75 -31.26 5.34
C ALA A 173 -17.06 -30.60 3.98
N ARG A 174 -16.78 -29.30 3.82
CA ARG A 174 -16.97 -28.52 2.60
C ARG A 174 -15.68 -28.51 1.78
N ARG A 175 -15.79 -28.93 0.52
CA ARG A 175 -14.68 -28.91 -0.44
C ARG A 175 -14.39 -27.46 -0.85
N ALA A 176 -13.15 -27.02 -0.64
CA ALA A 176 -12.68 -25.74 -1.16
C ALA A 176 -12.47 -25.80 -2.68
N ASP A 177 -12.74 -24.69 -3.37
CA ASP A 177 -12.46 -24.52 -4.79
C ASP A 177 -10.95 -24.36 -5.03
N ALA A 178 -10.26 -23.71 -4.10
CA ALA A 178 -8.81 -23.56 -4.08
C ALA A 178 -8.26 -23.76 -2.67
N VAL A 179 -7.08 -24.37 -2.56
CA VAL A 179 -6.34 -24.51 -1.30
C VAL A 179 -4.96 -23.89 -1.51
N ILE A 180 -4.63 -22.86 -0.74
CA ILE A 180 -3.35 -22.15 -0.77
C ILE A 180 -2.57 -22.53 0.49
N ARG A 181 -1.45 -23.26 0.31
CA ARG A 181 -0.55 -23.68 1.39
C ARG A 181 0.79 -22.96 1.30
N CYS A 182 1.20 -22.27 2.35
CA CYS A 182 2.50 -21.60 2.42
C CYS A 182 2.87 -21.27 3.87
N SER A 183 4.00 -20.61 4.13
CA SER A 183 4.28 -20.09 5.48
C SER A 183 3.50 -18.78 5.75
N PRO A 184 3.30 -18.36 7.01
CA PRO A 184 2.70 -17.05 7.31
C PRO A 184 3.45 -15.88 6.68
N GLY A 185 4.78 -15.98 6.56
CA GLY A 185 5.61 -14.96 5.90
C GLY A 185 5.40 -14.93 4.39
N ALA A 186 5.33 -16.09 3.75
CA ALA A 186 5.02 -16.18 2.32
C ALA A 186 3.62 -15.63 2.01
N LEU A 187 2.63 -15.95 2.86
CA LEU A 187 1.28 -15.41 2.72
C LEU A 187 1.27 -13.88 2.87
N ALA A 188 2.01 -13.33 3.83
CA ALA A 188 2.14 -11.88 3.98
C ALA A 188 2.76 -11.23 2.74
N GLN A 189 3.82 -11.81 2.16
CA GLN A 189 4.44 -11.30 0.93
C GLN A 189 3.47 -11.28 -0.26
N LEU A 190 2.63 -12.31 -0.41
CA LEU A 190 1.59 -12.35 -1.44
C LEU A 190 0.52 -11.27 -1.24
N PHE A 191 0.02 -11.08 -0.01
CA PHE A 191 -1.02 -10.09 0.28
C PHE A 191 -0.52 -8.65 0.13
N PHE A 192 0.74 -8.39 0.46
CA PHE A 192 1.38 -7.09 0.23
C PHE A 192 1.81 -6.88 -1.21
N GLY A 193 1.69 -7.90 -2.08
CA GLY A 193 2.08 -7.80 -3.49
C GLY A 193 3.58 -7.67 -3.71
N TYR A 194 4.41 -8.00 -2.71
CA TYR A 194 5.88 -7.91 -2.80
C TYR A 194 6.46 -8.91 -3.78
N ARG A 195 5.87 -10.10 -3.87
CA ARG A 195 6.28 -11.16 -4.80
C ARG A 195 5.06 -11.70 -5.54
N PRO A 196 5.19 -11.96 -6.85
CA PRO A 196 4.12 -12.54 -7.64
C PRO A 196 3.91 -14.02 -7.28
N LEU A 197 2.66 -14.48 -7.38
CA LEU A 197 2.27 -15.84 -6.97
C LEU A 197 2.99 -16.94 -7.75
N ASP A 198 3.17 -16.75 -9.05
CA ASP A 198 3.81 -17.72 -9.93
C ASP A 198 5.29 -17.94 -9.59
N GLU A 199 6.03 -16.89 -9.26
CA GLU A 199 7.41 -16.97 -8.77
C GLU A 199 7.47 -17.80 -7.48
N MET A 200 6.61 -17.52 -6.50
CA MET A 200 6.61 -18.22 -5.21
C MET A 200 6.16 -19.69 -5.34
N VAL A 201 5.26 -19.99 -6.29
CA VAL A 201 4.89 -21.37 -6.63
C VAL A 201 6.07 -22.09 -7.30
N PHE A 202 6.76 -21.44 -8.23
CA PHE A 202 7.94 -22.00 -8.90
C PHE A 202 9.08 -22.29 -7.91
N ALA A 203 9.30 -21.39 -6.95
CA ALA A 203 10.27 -21.56 -5.87
C ALA A 203 9.87 -22.65 -4.83
N GLY A 204 8.65 -23.18 -4.91
CA GLY A 204 8.14 -24.20 -3.97
C GLY A 204 7.73 -23.66 -2.59
N GLU A 205 7.69 -22.33 -2.44
CA GLU A 205 7.29 -21.65 -1.19
C GLU A 205 5.78 -21.63 -1.00
N VAL A 206 5.04 -21.67 -2.11
CA VAL A 206 3.56 -21.71 -2.14
C VAL A 206 3.10 -22.92 -2.94
N LYS A 207 2.13 -23.66 -2.39
CA LYS A 207 1.47 -24.77 -3.07
C LYS A 207 0.00 -24.47 -3.25
N ILE A 208 -0.51 -24.68 -4.46
CA ILE A 208 -1.91 -24.46 -4.80
C ILE A 208 -2.53 -25.76 -5.27
N ALA A 209 -3.64 -26.16 -4.65
CA ALA A 209 -4.50 -27.23 -5.14
C ALA A 209 -5.87 -26.66 -5.57
N GLY A 210 -6.52 -27.30 -6.55
CA GLY A 210 -7.81 -26.82 -7.08
C GLY A 210 -7.67 -25.71 -8.11
N ASN A 211 -8.53 -24.70 -8.03
CA ASN A 211 -8.65 -23.61 -8.98
C ASN A 211 -7.50 -22.58 -8.82
N LYS A 212 -6.49 -22.69 -9.69
CA LYS A 212 -5.34 -21.77 -9.71
C LYS A 212 -5.69 -20.35 -10.12
N ASN A 213 -6.69 -20.17 -10.99
CA ASN A 213 -7.10 -18.84 -11.45
C ASN A 213 -7.77 -18.06 -10.31
N LEU A 214 -8.54 -18.75 -9.47
CA LEU A 214 -9.10 -18.16 -8.25
C LEU A 214 -7.97 -17.71 -7.30
N ALA A 215 -6.98 -18.58 -7.05
CA ALA A 215 -5.83 -18.21 -6.22
C ALA A 215 -5.04 -17.02 -6.78
N ALA A 216 -4.81 -16.99 -8.09
CA ALA A 216 -4.17 -15.85 -8.76
C ALA A 216 -5.00 -14.56 -8.63
N GLY A 217 -6.33 -14.66 -8.66
CA GLY A 217 -7.23 -13.53 -8.44
C GLY A 217 -7.19 -12.95 -7.02
N PHE A 218 -6.66 -13.65 -6.01
CA PHE A 218 -6.52 -13.08 -4.67
C PHE A 218 -5.28 -12.19 -4.52
N PHE A 219 -4.21 -12.51 -5.25
CA PHE A 219 -2.88 -11.96 -5.02
C PHE A 219 -2.43 -11.15 -6.23
N HIS A 220 -2.54 -9.83 -6.12
CA HIS A 220 -2.06 -8.91 -7.14
C HIS A 220 -0.71 -8.35 -6.74
N THR A 221 0.24 -8.30 -7.68
CA THR A 221 1.49 -7.57 -7.50
C THR A 221 1.20 -6.07 -7.52
N GLU A 222 1.67 -5.36 -6.50
CA GLU A 222 1.51 -3.92 -6.36
C GLU A 222 2.72 -3.33 -5.66
N TYR A 223 2.97 -2.03 -5.87
CA TYR A 223 3.95 -1.31 -5.06
C TYR A 223 3.34 -1.03 -3.69
N ALA A 224 3.43 -1.98 -2.76
CA ALA A 224 3.09 -1.69 -1.38
C ALA A 224 3.98 -0.55 -0.87
N HIS A 225 3.34 0.46 -0.27
CA HIS A 225 4.02 1.69 0.07
C HIS A 225 3.46 2.27 1.37
N MET A 226 4.37 2.48 2.31
CA MET A 226 4.14 3.26 3.51
C MET A 226 4.72 4.65 3.27
N MET A 227 4.00 5.70 3.69
CA MET A 227 4.52 7.06 3.55
C MET A 227 5.70 7.26 4.50
N MET A 228 6.72 8.02 4.07
CA MET A 228 7.94 8.18 4.87
C MET A 228 7.66 8.65 6.31
N PRO A 229 6.74 9.60 6.59
CA PRO A 229 6.44 9.99 7.96
C PRO A 229 5.87 8.89 8.86
N ASP A 230 5.38 7.79 8.30
CA ASP A 230 4.79 6.67 9.05
C ASP A 230 5.79 5.56 9.44
N TYR A 231 7.03 5.60 8.92
CA TYR A 231 8.04 4.62 9.29
C TYR A 231 8.33 4.70 10.80
N PHE A 232 8.39 3.55 11.47
CA PHE A 232 8.61 3.37 12.91
C PHE A 232 9.79 2.42 13.19
#